data_AF-A0A8C5N291-F1
#
_entry.id   AF-A0A8C5N291-F1
#
_cell.length_a   1.000
_cell.length_b   1.000
_cell.length_c   1.000
_cell.angle_alpha   90.00
_cell.angle_beta   90.00
_cell.angle_gamma   90.00
#
_symmetry.space_group_name_H-M   'P 1'
#
loop_
_entity.id
_entity.type
_entity.pdbx_description
1 polymer ?
#
loop_
_entity_poly.entity_id
_entity_poly.type
_entity_poly.pdbx_seq_one_letter_code
_entity_poly.pdbx_strand_id
1 'polypeptide(L)'
;MCFRGGHNVISCKVKPSLQIRIFFTMFISSCDVTCMKPPVYIERCDGANDFSVAVSDILTRLLTVTLFRCRQRAPGLSVSAGAARGQAERGRGQSNRQKVRILIFRLYTIVVQDAIHIRGLPENFPRLLFLLDSIKTRQAALTSLRLSLSSHILADVLTERRVTLMDALERCLKKGKEEEQSLAASVLSLLCIQLGSGPEGEEVFHCLKPILISILTDSSTGSSARQSCATSLGLCCYIAAADAEDLISSLCCLEGLITSYYSDNGAKHTALHGLLCCAIQSWALLLTMCPASRIQKVLESHLPRLPGMLSSENVNLRIAAGESLALLYELGRDLEEDFFYEDTDALCVTLKALATDSNKYRAKTDRRKQRSIFRDVLHYIESSECQEETIKFGLEVMYVDSWVRRRTYSSFKEVLGSGVRYHLQYNEVLRDIFSLGAPLVLDAAAIKANKISRVEKVREAACLEFPCLDSRRSPYWHQW
;
A
#
# COMPACT_ATOMS: atom_id res chain seq x y z
N MET A 1 49.27 -6.85 -63.26
CA MET A 1 50.71 -6.81 -62.93
C MET A 1 50.88 -7.04 -61.43
N CYS A 2 51.63 -8.09 -61.09
CA CYS A 2 52.39 -8.37 -59.86
C CYS A 2 51.86 -7.97 -58.46
N PHE A 3 51.34 -8.99 -57.74
CA PHE A 3 51.90 -9.66 -56.55
C PHE A 3 52.46 -8.92 -55.30
N ARG A 4 52.08 -9.50 -54.14
CA ARG A 4 52.69 -9.61 -52.78
C ARG A 4 52.32 -8.50 -51.76
N GLY A 5 51.86 -8.78 -50.54
CA GLY A 5 51.56 -10.03 -49.81
C GLY A 5 51.33 -9.74 -48.31
N GLY A 6 50.66 -10.64 -47.56
CA GLY A 6 50.72 -10.66 -46.07
C GLY A 6 49.38 -10.68 -45.29
N HIS A 7 48.75 -11.86 -45.21
CA HIS A 7 47.99 -12.48 -44.11
C HIS A 7 47.00 -11.70 -43.19
N ASN A 8 45.72 -12.06 -43.34
CA ASN A 8 44.67 -12.43 -42.36
C ASN A 8 44.51 -11.66 -41.03
N VAL A 9 43.29 -11.13 -40.78
CA VAL A 9 42.28 -11.64 -39.81
C VAL A 9 40.94 -10.92 -40.06
N ILE A 10 39.85 -11.68 -40.17
CA ILE A 10 38.46 -11.16 -40.18
C ILE A 10 38.09 -10.77 -38.74
N SER A 11 37.61 -9.55 -38.52
CA SER A 11 36.87 -9.20 -37.30
C SER A 11 35.80 -8.15 -37.59
N CYS A 12 34.54 -8.53 -37.41
CA CYS A 12 33.35 -7.67 -37.45
C CYS A 12 33.46 -6.54 -36.42
N LYS A 13 33.52 -5.28 -36.88
CA LYS A 13 33.35 -4.11 -36.00
C LYS A 13 31.86 -3.83 -35.77
N VAL A 14 31.36 -4.27 -34.61
CA VAL A 14 30.07 -3.88 -34.03
C VAL A 14 30.23 -2.52 -33.31
N LYS A 15 29.14 -1.73 -33.35
CA LYS A 15 28.93 -0.33 -32.92
C LYS A 15 29.38 0.04 -31.48
N PRO A 16 29.63 1.33 -31.19
CA PRO A 16 30.06 1.80 -29.88
C PRO A 16 28.91 1.84 -28.86
N SER A 17 29.17 1.28 -27.67
CA SER A 17 28.24 1.09 -26.55
C SER A 17 28.29 2.24 -25.51
N LEU A 18 27.10 2.56 -25.00
CA LEU A 18 26.73 3.50 -23.92
C LEU A 18 27.72 3.56 -22.72
N GLN A 19 28.19 4.77 -22.36
CA GLN A 19 28.79 5.06 -21.05
C GLN A 19 27.70 5.54 -20.07
N ILE A 20 27.49 4.84 -18.95
CA ILE A 20 26.60 5.25 -17.87
C ILE A 20 27.43 5.98 -16.80
N ARG A 21 27.27 7.31 -16.68
CA ARG A 21 27.80 8.11 -15.56
C ARG A 21 26.75 8.17 -14.44
N ILE A 22 27.08 7.68 -13.24
CA ILE A 22 26.24 7.83 -12.03
C ILE A 22 26.85 8.91 -11.14
N PHE A 23 26.13 10.02 -10.93
CA PHE A 23 26.49 11.06 -9.97
C PHE A 23 25.80 10.77 -8.63
N PHE A 24 26.59 10.57 -7.56
CA PHE A 24 26.09 10.61 -6.19
C PHE A 24 26.39 11.98 -5.58
N THR A 25 25.36 12.80 -5.37
CA THR A 25 25.47 14.04 -4.59
C THR A 25 24.79 13.81 -3.24
N MET A 26 25.57 13.52 -2.20
CA MET A 26 25.08 13.45 -0.83
C MET A 26 25.11 14.86 -0.22
N PHE A 27 23.93 15.44 0.02
CA PHE A 27 23.78 16.67 0.81
C PHE A 27 23.90 16.31 2.30
N ILE A 28 25.08 16.55 2.90
CA ILE A 28 25.24 16.59 4.36
C ILE A 28 25.16 18.06 4.76
N SER A 29 23.96 18.55 5.06
CA SER A 29 23.78 19.85 5.71
C SER A 29 23.97 19.68 7.21
N SER A 30 25.21 19.84 7.67
CA SER A 30 25.62 20.47 8.95
C SER A 30 27.09 20.11 9.24
N CYS A 31 27.90 21.14 9.47
CA CYS A 31 29.33 21.19 9.78
C CYS A 31 30.31 21.28 8.57
N ASP A 32 30.65 22.53 8.27
CA ASP A 32 31.87 23.11 7.67
C ASP A 32 32.70 22.39 6.59
N VAL A 33 33.04 23.22 5.60
CA VAL A 33 33.62 22.95 4.28
C VAL A 33 35.11 22.57 4.36
N THR A 34 35.52 21.61 3.50
CA THR A 34 36.68 21.66 2.56
C THR A 34 37.25 20.25 2.33
N CYS A 35 36.77 19.56 1.27
CA CYS A 35 37.54 18.61 0.44
C CYS A 35 36.57 17.88 -0.51
N MET A 36 36.35 18.42 -1.70
CA MET A 36 35.89 17.59 -2.82
C MET A 36 37.04 16.67 -3.23
N LYS A 37 36.84 15.34 -3.20
CA LYS A 37 37.70 14.37 -3.89
C LYS A 37 37.08 14.02 -5.25
N PRO A 38 37.90 13.65 -6.25
CA PRO A 38 37.46 13.47 -7.64
C PRO A 38 36.50 12.28 -7.80
N PRO A 39 35.72 12.23 -8.90
CA PRO A 39 34.79 11.14 -9.16
C PRO A 39 35.48 9.79 -9.26
N VAL A 40 34.90 8.77 -8.62
CA VAL A 40 35.31 7.37 -8.77
C VAL A 40 34.77 6.88 -10.10
N TYR A 41 35.66 6.56 -11.04
CA TYR A 41 35.31 5.97 -12.33
C TYR A 41 35.18 4.45 -12.20
N ILE A 42 34.07 3.89 -12.69
CA ILE A 42 33.88 2.45 -12.85
C ILE A 42 34.39 2.11 -14.25
N GLU A 43 35.50 1.38 -14.34
CA GLU A 43 35.88 0.73 -15.60
C GLU A 43 35.00 -0.50 -15.82
N ARG A 44 34.51 -0.64 -17.07
CA ARG A 44 33.63 -1.68 -17.64
C ARG A 44 33.25 -2.85 -16.71
N CYS A 45 31.95 -2.98 -16.43
CA CYS A 45 31.34 -4.21 -15.91
C CYS A 45 30.56 -4.89 -17.04
N ASP A 46 31.05 -6.03 -17.52
CA ASP A 46 30.39 -6.82 -18.56
C ASP A 46 29.45 -7.85 -17.91
N GLY A 47 28.31 -7.36 -17.37
CA GLY A 47 27.23 -8.22 -16.87
C GLY A 47 26.54 -7.72 -15.61
N ALA A 48 25.27 -8.13 -15.42
CA ALA A 48 24.44 -7.72 -14.29
C ALA A 48 24.93 -8.22 -12.91
N ASN A 49 25.71 -9.31 -12.90
CA ASN A 49 26.38 -9.82 -11.69
C ASN A 49 27.57 -8.92 -11.29
N ASP A 50 28.36 -8.45 -12.24
CA ASP A 50 29.50 -7.57 -11.97
C ASP A 50 29.05 -6.19 -11.46
N PHE A 51 27.88 -5.72 -11.89
CA PHE A 51 27.30 -4.48 -11.36
C PHE A 51 26.85 -4.61 -9.88
N SER A 52 26.30 -5.76 -9.50
CA SER A 52 25.90 -6.06 -8.12
C SER A 52 27.12 -6.16 -7.20
N VAL A 53 28.17 -6.86 -7.66
CA VAL A 53 29.45 -6.95 -6.96
C VAL A 53 30.09 -5.57 -6.85
N ALA A 54 30.13 -4.78 -7.92
CA ALA A 54 30.70 -3.43 -7.90
C ALA A 54 29.96 -2.47 -6.96
N VAL A 55 28.62 -2.49 -6.92
CA VAL A 55 27.83 -1.66 -6.00
C VAL A 55 28.02 -2.10 -4.55
N SER A 56 28.05 -3.42 -4.29
CA SER A 56 28.37 -3.98 -2.97
C SER A 56 29.78 -3.56 -2.53
N ASP A 57 30.76 -3.62 -3.42
CA ASP A 57 32.16 -3.26 -3.15
C ASP A 57 32.33 -1.76 -2.91
N ILE A 58 31.62 -0.91 -3.67
CA ILE A 58 31.61 0.55 -3.48
C ILE A 58 30.96 0.92 -2.14
N LEU A 59 29.81 0.34 -1.80
CA LEU A 59 29.13 0.58 -0.53
C LEU A 59 29.96 0.08 0.65
N THR A 60 30.61 -1.08 0.51
CA THR A 60 31.52 -1.62 1.51
C THR A 60 32.73 -0.70 1.70
N ARG A 61 33.37 -0.23 0.61
CA ARG A 61 34.49 0.73 0.67
C ARG A 61 34.08 2.08 1.26
N LEU A 62 32.89 2.59 0.95
CA LEU A 62 32.35 3.82 1.56
C LEU A 62 32.11 3.63 3.06
N LEU A 63 31.58 2.48 3.48
CA LEU A 63 31.45 2.09 4.89
C LEU A 63 32.81 1.97 5.58
N THR A 64 33.79 1.32 4.95
CA THR A 64 35.15 1.16 5.50
C THR A 64 35.86 2.50 5.64
N VAL A 65 35.75 3.41 4.66
CA VAL A 65 36.34 4.76 4.72
C VAL A 65 35.67 5.62 5.79
N THR A 66 34.35 5.49 5.95
CA THR A 66 33.59 6.22 6.99
C THR A 66 33.91 5.70 8.40
N LEU A 67 34.09 4.39 8.55
CA LEU A 67 34.52 3.75 9.80
C LEU A 67 36.00 4.02 10.12
N PHE A 68 36.88 4.05 9.12
CA PHE A 68 38.30 4.36 9.25
C PHE A 68 38.54 5.82 9.64
N ARG A 69 37.83 6.77 9.03
CA ARG A 69 37.87 8.20 9.42
C ARG A 69 37.26 8.45 10.81
N CYS A 70 36.28 7.64 11.22
CA CYS A 70 35.80 7.65 12.61
C CYS A 70 36.85 7.14 13.59
N ARG A 71 37.66 6.13 13.21
CA ARG A 71 38.72 5.53 14.05
C ARG A 71 39.93 6.44 14.22
N GLN A 72 40.26 7.28 13.23
CA GLN A 72 41.35 8.25 13.31
C GLN A 72 41.04 9.49 14.18
N ARG A 73 39.76 9.80 14.46
CA ARG A 73 39.36 10.93 15.32
C ARG A 73 39.27 10.59 16.82
N ALA A 74 39.47 9.33 17.21
CA ALA A 74 39.57 8.90 18.61
C ALA A 74 40.29 7.54 18.70
N PRO A 75 41.62 7.51 18.95
CA PRO A 75 42.38 6.27 19.03
C PRO A 75 42.20 5.66 20.43
N GLY A 76 41.17 4.85 20.62
CA GLY A 76 40.98 4.15 21.88
C GLY A 76 39.58 3.60 22.07
N LEU A 77 39.19 2.59 21.28
CA LEU A 77 38.09 1.67 21.61
C LEU A 77 38.20 0.42 20.72
N SER A 78 38.57 -0.69 21.34
CA SER A 78 38.40 -2.04 20.80
C SER A 78 36.94 -2.43 20.94
N VAL A 79 36.36 -3.05 19.91
CA VAL A 79 35.03 -3.67 19.98
C VAL A 79 35.23 -5.16 19.72
N SER A 80 35.15 -5.96 20.79
CA SER A 80 34.91 -7.39 20.67
C SER A 80 33.41 -7.62 20.47
N ALA A 81 33.08 -8.48 19.50
CA ALA A 81 31.72 -8.95 19.28
C ALA A 81 31.34 -9.93 20.40
N GLY A 82 30.53 -9.48 21.37
CA GLY A 82 30.05 -10.36 22.43
C GLY A 82 29.09 -9.68 23.39
N ALA A 83 27.83 -10.13 23.36
CA ALA A 83 26.79 -10.02 24.39
C ALA A 83 26.26 -8.62 24.78
N ALA A 84 24.97 -8.37 24.49
CA ALA A 84 24.02 -7.76 25.44
C ALA A 84 22.58 -7.86 24.91
N ARG A 85 21.89 -8.95 25.31
CA ARG A 85 20.44 -8.96 25.52
C ARG A 85 20.19 -8.29 26.87
N GLY A 86 19.22 -7.38 26.92
CA GLY A 86 18.56 -6.96 28.17
C GLY A 86 18.99 -5.59 28.72
N GLN A 87 18.20 -4.57 28.42
CA GLN A 87 17.43 -3.78 29.41
C GLN A 87 16.86 -2.53 28.73
N ALA A 88 15.55 -2.36 28.86
CA ALA A 88 14.86 -1.12 28.59
C ALA A 88 14.85 -0.25 29.85
N GLU A 89 14.79 1.06 29.59
CA GLU A 89 14.37 2.17 30.48
C GLU A 89 15.44 3.05 31.14
N ARG A 90 15.13 4.35 31.02
CA ARG A 90 15.69 5.57 31.63
C ARG A 90 16.86 6.23 30.90
N GLY A 91 16.55 7.38 30.29
CA GLY A 91 17.55 8.36 29.87
C GLY A 91 17.21 9.05 28.55
N ARG A 92 16.64 10.25 28.62
CA ARG A 92 16.53 11.16 27.47
C ARG A 92 17.93 11.47 26.95
N GLY A 93 18.15 11.25 25.65
CA GLY A 93 19.37 11.70 24.98
C GLY A 93 19.98 10.69 24.00
N GLN A 94 19.20 10.16 23.04
CA GLN A 94 19.82 9.50 21.90
C GLN A 94 20.57 10.56 21.06
N SER A 95 21.90 10.53 21.11
CA SER A 95 22.79 11.30 20.24
C SER A 95 22.36 11.16 18.78
N ASN A 96 22.40 12.25 18.00
CA ASN A 96 22.09 12.26 16.57
C ASN A 96 22.83 11.14 15.79
N ARG A 97 24.01 10.70 16.27
CA ARG A 97 24.77 9.57 15.69
C ARG A 97 24.04 8.22 15.81
N GLN A 98 23.33 7.99 16.90
CA GLN A 98 22.63 6.73 17.16
C GLN A 98 21.32 6.67 16.34
N LYS A 99 20.64 7.81 16.18
CA LYS A 99 19.49 7.95 15.27
C LYS A 99 19.89 7.72 13.81
N VAL A 100 21.01 8.29 13.36
CA VAL A 100 21.53 8.11 11.99
C VAL A 100 21.96 6.66 11.76
N ARG A 101 22.63 6.01 12.72
CA ARG A 101 22.97 4.58 12.62
C ARG A 101 21.73 3.68 12.53
N ILE A 102 20.71 3.95 13.33
CA ILE A 102 19.44 3.22 13.26
C ILE A 102 18.75 3.45 11.91
N LEU A 103 18.77 4.68 11.39
CA LEU A 103 18.16 5.01 10.10
C LEU A 103 18.90 4.34 8.93
N ILE A 104 20.24 4.39 8.92
CA ILE A 104 21.07 3.73 7.90
C ILE A 104 20.91 2.21 7.97
N PHE A 105 20.89 1.64 9.17
CA PHE A 105 20.67 0.20 9.33
C PHE A 105 19.27 -0.21 8.86
N ARG A 106 18.23 0.58 9.19
CA ARG A 106 16.88 0.35 8.67
C ARG A 106 16.81 0.47 7.15
N LEU A 107 17.44 1.49 6.56
CA LEU A 107 17.50 1.68 5.10
C LEU A 107 18.27 0.54 4.42
N TYR A 108 19.39 0.11 4.98
CA TYR A 108 20.17 -1.01 4.47
C TYR A 108 19.39 -2.32 4.55
N THR A 109 18.74 -2.60 5.68
CA THR A 109 17.93 -3.80 5.87
C THR A 109 16.72 -3.81 4.94
N ILE A 110 16.04 -2.67 4.75
CA ILE A 110 14.93 -2.52 3.79
C ILE A 110 15.43 -2.74 2.36
N VAL A 111 16.47 -2.02 1.93
CA VAL A 111 17.00 -2.11 0.55
C VAL A 111 17.56 -3.50 0.25
N VAL A 112 18.19 -4.16 1.22
CA VAL A 112 18.77 -5.51 1.03
C VAL A 112 17.69 -6.59 1.10
N GLN A 113 16.71 -6.49 2.02
CA GLN A 113 15.57 -7.41 2.03
C GLN A 113 14.71 -7.28 0.77
N ASP A 114 14.47 -6.05 0.33
CA ASP A 114 13.77 -5.77 -0.92
C ASP A 114 14.60 -6.31 -2.09
N ALA A 115 15.89 -6.02 -2.19
CA ALA A 115 16.73 -6.49 -3.31
C ALA A 115 16.88 -8.03 -3.38
N ILE A 116 16.93 -8.72 -2.23
CA ILE A 116 17.00 -10.19 -2.16
C ILE A 116 15.63 -10.82 -2.50
N HIS A 117 14.52 -10.22 -2.07
CA HIS A 117 13.19 -10.66 -2.47
C HIS A 117 12.89 -10.36 -3.95
N ILE A 118 13.34 -9.22 -4.49
CA ILE A 118 13.03 -8.73 -5.84
C ILE A 118 13.63 -9.60 -6.95
N ARG A 119 14.90 -10.04 -6.84
CA ARG A 119 15.57 -10.76 -7.94
C ARG A 119 15.50 -12.28 -7.87
N GLY A 120 15.25 -12.83 -6.68
CA GLY A 120 15.19 -14.27 -6.48
C GLY A 120 13.79 -14.85 -6.46
N LEU A 121 12.72 -14.07 -6.60
CA LEU A 121 11.38 -14.61 -6.34
C LEU A 121 10.88 -15.61 -7.39
N PRO A 122 10.98 -15.38 -8.71
CA PRO A 122 10.62 -16.41 -9.69
C PRO A 122 11.39 -17.71 -9.44
N GLU A 123 12.68 -17.59 -9.11
CA GLU A 123 13.57 -18.72 -8.79
C GLU A 123 13.22 -19.41 -7.46
N ASN A 124 12.73 -18.65 -6.46
CA ASN A 124 12.35 -19.16 -5.14
C ASN A 124 10.86 -19.50 -5.02
N PHE A 125 10.02 -19.18 -6.02
CA PHE A 125 8.59 -19.45 -5.98
C PHE A 125 8.27 -20.95 -5.84
N PRO A 126 8.97 -21.86 -6.57
CA PRO A 126 8.82 -23.30 -6.34
C PRO A 126 9.19 -23.71 -4.91
N ARG A 127 10.21 -23.06 -4.32
CA ARG A 127 10.59 -23.30 -2.93
C ARG A 127 9.53 -22.81 -1.96
N LEU A 128 8.92 -21.64 -2.21
CA LEU A 128 7.81 -21.13 -1.40
C LEU A 128 6.60 -22.06 -1.45
N LEU A 129 6.24 -22.56 -2.64
CA LEU A 129 5.19 -23.57 -2.82
C LEU A 129 5.50 -24.83 -2.02
N PHE A 130 6.73 -25.36 -2.12
CA PHE A 130 7.14 -26.52 -1.33
C PHE A 130 7.05 -26.27 0.19
N LEU A 131 7.37 -25.05 0.64
CA LEU A 131 7.27 -24.69 2.06
C LEU A 131 5.81 -24.60 2.55
N LEU A 132 4.83 -24.44 1.66
CA LEU A 132 3.40 -24.52 1.99
C LEU A 132 2.94 -25.96 2.28
N ASP A 133 3.69 -26.98 1.87
CA ASP A 133 3.38 -28.37 2.21
C ASP A 133 3.78 -28.74 3.64
N SER A 134 4.74 -28.02 4.24
CA SER A 134 5.25 -28.31 5.58
C SER A 134 4.62 -27.39 6.63
N ILE A 135 3.84 -27.97 7.56
CA ILE A 135 3.13 -27.26 8.64
C ILE A 135 4.02 -26.27 9.41
N LYS A 136 5.29 -26.62 9.64
CA LYS A 136 6.24 -25.78 10.39
C LYS A 136 6.67 -24.51 9.66
N THR A 137 6.49 -24.46 8.34
CA THR A 137 6.99 -23.39 7.48
C THR A 137 5.90 -22.62 6.73
N ARG A 138 4.64 -23.11 6.75
CA ARG A 138 3.53 -22.51 5.98
C ARG A 138 3.32 -21.03 6.29
N GLN A 139 3.30 -20.65 7.57
CA GLN A 139 3.09 -19.25 7.96
C GLN A 139 4.19 -18.31 7.42
N ALA A 140 5.45 -18.74 7.47
CA ALA A 140 6.57 -17.96 6.95
C ALA A 140 6.51 -17.86 5.41
N ALA A 141 6.12 -18.95 4.74
CA ALA A 141 5.92 -18.97 3.30
C ALA A 141 4.76 -18.05 2.87
N LEU A 142 3.60 -18.13 3.54
CA LEU A 142 2.45 -17.24 3.29
C LEU A 142 2.80 -15.77 3.54
N THR A 143 3.55 -15.47 4.60
CA THR A 143 4.00 -14.10 4.87
C THR A 143 4.89 -13.56 3.75
N SER A 144 5.81 -14.41 3.26
CA SER A 144 6.71 -14.07 2.15
C SER A 144 5.93 -13.87 0.84
N LEU A 145 4.96 -14.73 0.56
CA LEU A 145 4.08 -14.62 -0.60
C LEU A 145 3.24 -13.35 -0.52
N ARG A 146 2.64 -13.04 0.63
CA ARG A 146 1.86 -11.82 0.83
C ARG A 146 2.69 -10.56 0.57
N LEU A 147 3.90 -10.50 1.11
CA LEU A 147 4.80 -9.36 0.89
C LEU A 147 5.19 -9.24 -0.58
N SER A 148 5.46 -10.35 -1.24
CA SER A 148 5.89 -10.33 -2.63
C SER A 148 4.78 -9.95 -3.58
N LEU A 149 3.60 -10.58 -3.46
CA LEU A 149 2.46 -10.31 -4.35
C LEU A 149 1.86 -8.92 -4.13
N SER A 150 2.08 -8.29 -2.97
CA SER A 150 1.64 -6.91 -2.73
C SER A 150 2.59 -5.86 -3.30
N SER A 151 3.86 -6.21 -3.50
CA SER A 151 4.90 -5.29 -3.96
C SER A 151 5.30 -5.49 -5.42
N HIS A 152 4.95 -6.62 -6.02
CA HIS A 152 5.37 -7.01 -7.36
C HIS A 152 4.22 -7.62 -8.15
N ILE A 153 4.28 -7.48 -9.47
CA ILE A 153 3.40 -8.14 -10.42
C ILE A 153 4.15 -9.34 -10.98
N LEU A 154 3.57 -10.53 -10.83
CA LEU A 154 4.20 -11.83 -11.12
C LEU A 154 3.37 -12.66 -12.10
N ALA A 155 2.82 -12.01 -13.13
CA ALA A 155 1.85 -12.58 -14.05
C ALA A 155 2.30 -13.94 -14.64
N ASP A 156 3.53 -14.02 -15.17
CA ASP A 156 4.06 -15.24 -15.80
C ASP A 156 4.10 -16.43 -14.81
N VAL A 157 4.64 -16.18 -13.61
CA VAL A 157 4.79 -17.21 -12.57
C VAL A 157 3.43 -17.70 -12.08
N LEU A 158 2.48 -16.78 -11.89
CA LEU A 158 1.14 -17.11 -11.45
C LEU A 158 0.37 -17.88 -12.52
N THR A 159 0.52 -17.50 -13.79
CA THR A 159 -0.11 -18.21 -14.91
C THR A 159 0.30 -19.69 -14.92
N GLU A 160 1.58 -19.99 -14.73
CA GLU A 160 2.09 -21.38 -14.71
C GLU A 160 1.76 -22.16 -13.44
N ARG A 161 1.65 -21.50 -12.28
CA ARG A 161 1.60 -22.15 -10.95
C ARG A 161 0.32 -21.93 -10.17
N ARG A 162 -0.68 -21.25 -10.74
CA ARG A 162 -1.95 -20.91 -10.06
C ARG A 162 -2.64 -22.10 -9.42
N VAL A 163 -2.72 -23.24 -10.11
CA VAL A 163 -3.42 -24.43 -9.62
C VAL A 163 -2.77 -24.98 -8.35
N THR A 164 -1.43 -25.06 -8.34
CA THR A 164 -0.67 -25.52 -7.17
C THR A 164 -0.78 -24.54 -6.01
N LEU A 165 -0.73 -23.24 -6.29
CA LEU A 165 -0.90 -22.21 -5.26
C LEU A 165 -2.32 -22.24 -4.67
N MET A 166 -3.34 -22.38 -5.52
CA MET A 166 -4.75 -22.48 -5.13
C MET A 166 -4.99 -23.69 -4.21
N ASP A 167 -4.51 -24.89 -4.58
CA ASP A 167 -4.61 -26.08 -3.71
C ASP A 167 -3.92 -25.87 -2.36
N ALA A 168 -2.73 -25.25 -2.36
CA ALA A 168 -2.03 -24.95 -1.12
C ALA A 168 -2.81 -23.96 -0.24
N LEU A 169 -3.37 -22.90 -0.83
CA LEU A 169 -4.23 -21.92 -0.12
C LEU A 169 -5.50 -22.59 0.42
N GLU A 170 -6.13 -23.45 -0.37
CA GLU A 170 -7.31 -24.22 0.04
C GLU A 170 -7.01 -25.06 1.28
N ARG A 171 -5.88 -25.78 1.27
CA ARG A 171 -5.41 -26.57 2.43
C ARG A 171 -5.12 -25.70 3.64
N CYS A 172 -4.47 -24.55 3.47
CA CYS A 172 -4.20 -23.60 4.54
C CYS A 172 -5.49 -23.01 5.14
N LEU A 173 -6.51 -22.73 4.31
CA LEU A 173 -7.81 -22.22 4.77
C LEU A 173 -8.59 -23.31 5.53
N LYS A 174 -8.67 -24.53 4.98
CA LYS A 174 -9.43 -25.63 5.58
C LYS A 174 -8.80 -26.22 6.84
N LYS A 175 -7.46 -26.32 6.90
CA LYS A 175 -6.73 -27.06 7.95
C LYS A 175 -5.77 -26.18 8.77
N GLY A 176 -5.60 -24.92 8.41
CA GLY A 176 -4.72 -23.99 9.10
C GLY A 176 -5.30 -23.52 10.43
N LYS A 177 -4.43 -22.98 11.28
CA LYS A 177 -4.83 -22.23 12.48
C LYS A 177 -5.17 -20.78 12.11
N GLU A 178 -5.75 -20.02 13.04
CA GLU A 178 -6.22 -18.64 12.83
C GLU A 178 -5.25 -17.75 12.03
N GLU A 179 -3.98 -17.66 12.44
CA GLU A 179 -2.99 -16.82 11.77
C GLU A 179 -2.65 -17.33 10.36
N GLU A 180 -2.62 -18.65 10.16
CA GLU A 180 -2.41 -19.26 8.85
C GLU A 180 -3.58 -18.99 7.90
N GLN A 181 -4.82 -19.14 8.39
CA GLN A 181 -6.04 -18.85 7.64
C GLN A 181 -6.12 -17.37 7.25
N SER A 182 -5.77 -16.48 8.19
CA SER A 182 -5.73 -15.03 7.94
C SER A 182 -4.72 -14.67 6.84
N LEU A 183 -3.51 -15.24 6.90
CA LEU A 183 -2.50 -15.03 5.87
C LEU A 183 -2.92 -15.64 4.53
N ALA A 184 -3.52 -16.83 4.53
CA ALA A 184 -3.99 -17.48 3.30
C ALA A 184 -5.09 -16.67 2.61
N ALA A 185 -6.07 -16.14 3.35
CA ALA A 185 -7.09 -15.25 2.79
C ALA A 185 -6.48 -13.95 2.23
N SER A 186 -5.46 -13.40 2.89
CA SER A 186 -4.73 -12.22 2.38
C SER A 186 -3.98 -12.51 1.08
N VAL A 187 -3.30 -13.67 1.00
CA VAL A 187 -2.59 -14.11 -0.21
C VAL A 187 -3.58 -14.40 -1.34
N LEU A 188 -4.73 -14.97 -1.04
CA LEU A 188 -5.82 -15.17 -2.01
C LEU A 188 -6.29 -13.85 -2.61
N SER A 189 -6.53 -12.83 -1.79
CA SER A 189 -6.89 -11.49 -2.27
C SER A 189 -5.86 -10.94 -3.25
N LEU A 190 -4.58 -11.08 -2.93
CA LEU A 190 -3.47 -10.65 -3.79
C LEU A 190 -3.34 -11.48 -5.07
N LEU A 191 -3.64 -12.78 -5.00
CA LEU A 191 -3.70 -13.65 -6.16
C LEU A 191 -4.80 -13.18 -7.13
N CYS A 192 -6.01 -12.94 -6.64
CA CYS A 192 -7.11 -12.43 -7.45
C CYS A 192 -6.80 -11.05 -8.06
N ILE A 193 -6.15 -10.14 -7.33
CA ILE A 193 -5.69 -8.84 -7.86
C ILE A 193 -4.76 -9.00 -9.07
N GLN A 194 -3.97 -10.06 -9.13
CA GLN A 194 -3.02 -10.28 -10.21
C GLN A 194 -3.60 -11.12 -11.36
N LEU A 195 -4.56 -12.01 -11.09
CA LEU A 195 -5.23 -12.80 -12.12
C LEU A 195 -6.35 -12.02 -12.84
N GLY A 196 -7.02 -11.10 -12.13
CA GLY A 196 -8.09 -10.28 -12.70
C GLY A 196 -9.42 -11.01 -12.91
N SER A 197 -10.29 -10.43 -13.72
CA SER A 197 -11.63 -10.91 -14.05
C SER A 197 -11.66 -11.93 -15.21
N GLY A 198 -10.55 -12.65 -15.42
CA GLY A 198 -10.45 -13.70 -16.44
C GLY A 198 -10.94 -15.06 -15.92
N PRO A 199 -11.06 -16.08 -16.79
CA PRO A 199 -11.51 -17.41 -16.40
C PRO A 199 -10.64 -18.02 -15.28
N GLU A 200 -9.33 -17.69 -15.25
CA GLU A 200 -8.44 -18.11 -14.17
C GLU A 200 -8.78 -17.48 -12.82
N GLY A 201 -9.16 -16.21 -12.80
CA GLY A 201 -9.57 -15.52 -11.57
C GLY A 201 -10.92 -15.99 -11.07
N GLU A 202 -11.87 -16.15 -12.00
CA GLU A 202 -13.22 -16.68 -11.72
C GLU A 202 -13.17 -18.09 -11.13
N GLU A 203 -12.36 -18.99 -11.72
CA GLU A 203 -12.16 -20.36 -11.19
C GLU A 203 -11.63 -20.33 -9.75
N VAL A 204 -10.61 -19.51 -9.48
CA VAL A 204 -10.03 -19.35 -8.13
C VAL A 204 -11.09 -18.85 -7.14
N PHE A 205 -11.88 -17.85 -7.53
CA PHE A 205 -12.92 -17.31 -6.66
C PHE A 205 -14.04 -18.33 -6.41
N HIS A 206 -14.54 -19.00 -7.44
CA HIS A 206 -15.59 -20.01 -7.34
C HIS A 206 -15.18 -21.17 -6.42
N CYS A 207 -13.95 -21.66 -6.54
CA CYS A 207 -13.44 -22.74 -5.68
C CYS A 207 -13.29 -22.33 -4.20
N LEU A 208 -12.86 -21.09 -3.93
CA LEU A 208 -12.49 -20.68 -2.57
C LEU A 208 -13.60 -19.91 -1.84
N LYS A 209 -14.57 -19.33 -2.56
CA LYS A 209 -15.72 -18.60 -1.99
C LYS A 209 -16.47 -19.41 -0.93
N PRO A 210 -16.86 -20.70 -1.14
CA PRO A 210 -17.56 -21.47 -0.12
C PRO A 210 -16.75 -21.64 1.17
N ILE A 211 -15.42 -21.73 1.06
CA ILE A 211 -14.51 -21.88 2.21
C ILE A 211 -14.41 -20.56 2.97
N LEU A 212 -14.28 -19.44 2.25
CA LEU A 212 -14.28 -18.10 2.86
C LEU A 212 -15.58 -17.84 3.62
N ILE A 213 -16.73 -18.15 3.02
CA ILE A 213 -18.05 -18.01 3.65
C ILE A 213 -18.13 -18.90 4.90
N SER A 214 -17.75 -20.18 4.80
CA SER A 214 -17.76 -21.10 5.94
C SER A 214 -16.96 -20.57 7.12
N ILE A 215 -15.73 -20.10 6.88
CA ILE A 215 -14.86 -19.53 7.93
C ILE A 215 -15.48 -18.24 8.49
N LEU A 216 -15.96 -17.36 7.62
CA LEU A 216 -16.54 -16.07 7.99
C LEU A 216 -17.76 -16.22 8.91
N THR A 217 -18.64 -17.17 8.61
CA THR A 217 -19.90 -17.39 9.34
C THR A 217 -19.74 -18.25 10.59
N ASP A 218 -18.68 -19.04 10.69
CA ASP A 218 -18.42 -19.89 11.86
C ASP A 218 -17.96 -19.06 13.07
N SER A 219 -18.80 -19.02 14.10
CA SER A 219 -18.52 -18.29 15.34
C SER A 219 -17.40 -18.92 16.19
N SER A 220 -17.04 -20.18 15.94
CA SER A 220 -15.95 -20.88 16.62
C SER A 220 -14.57 -20.58 16.03
N THR A 221 -14.52 -20.06 14.80
CA THR A 221 -13.27 -19.68 14.15
C THR A 221 -12.72 -18.36 14.70
N GLY A 222 -11.39 -18.25 14.79
CA GLY A 222 -10.67 -17.10 15.33
C GLY A 222 -11.02 -15.77 14.63
N SER A 223 -11.06 -14.70 15.41
CA SER A 223 -11.54 -13.37 14.95
C SER A 223 -10.71 -12.81 13.80
N SER A 224 -9.39 -13.00 13.79
CA SER A 224 -8.50 -12.51 12.73
C SER A 224 -8.70 -13.24 11.41
N ALA A 225 -8.92 -14.55 11.45
CA ALA A 225 -9.22 -15.36 10.28
C ALA A 225 -10.54 -14.91 9.63
N ARG A 226 -11.58 -14.70 10.44
CA ARG A 226 -12.88 -14.20 9.99
C ARG A 226 -12.78 -12.82 9.35
N GLN A 227 -12.05 -11.89 9.97
CA GLN A 227 -11.80 -10.55 9.42
C GLN A 227 -11.11 -10.59 8.05
N SER A 228 -10.09 -11.43 7.92
CA SER A 228 -9.35 -11.60 6.68
C SER A 228 -10.22 -12.25 5.59
N CYS A 229 -11.07 -13.22 5.96
CA CYS A 229 -12.01 -13.84 5.04
C CYS A 229 -13.11 -12.89 4.59
N ALA A 230 -13.61 -12.00 5.46
CA ALA A 230 -14.57 -10.95 5.05
C ALA A 230 -13.96 -10.04 3.97
N THR A 231 -12.75 -9.55 4.24
CA THR A 231 -12.00 -8.68 3.30
C THR A 231 -11.72 -9.41 1.98
N SER A 232 -11.26 -10.67 2.07
CA SER A 232 -10.96 -11.47 0.89
C SER A 232 -12.21 -11.81 0.08
N LEU A 233 -13.34 -12.10 0.74
CA LEU A 233 -14.61 -12.37 0.06
C LEU A 233 -15.05 -11.13 -0.73
N GLY A 234 -15.05 -9.95 -0.11
CA GLY A 234 -15.42 -8.70 -0.78
C GLY A 234 -14.51 -8.37 -1.96
N LEU A 235 -13.19 -8.44 -1.77
CA LEU A 235 -12.25 -8.05 -2.81
C LEU A 235 -12.20 -9.06 -3.97
N CYS A 236 -12.22 -10.36 -3.68
CA CYS A 236 -12.24 -11.38 -4.74
C CYS A 236 -13.56 -11.35 -5.50
N CYS A 237 -14.69 -11.13 -4.82
CA CYS A 237 -15.99 -10.98 -5.46
C CYS A 237 -16.04 -9.72 -6.35
N TYR A 238 -15.46 -8.60 -5.90
CA TYR A 238 -15.37 -7.38 -6.71
C TYR A 238 -14.57 -7.58 -8.01
N ILE A 239 -13.53 -8.42 -7.98
CA ILE A 239 -12.62 -8.63 -9.13
C ILE A 239 -13.11 -9.75 -10.05
N ALA A 240 -13.59 -10.86 -9.48
CA ALA A 240 -13.69 -12.14 -10.17
C ALA A 240 -15.05 -12.84 -10.01
N ALA A 241 -16.11 -12.12 -9.61
CA ALA A 241 -17.46 -12.68 -9.70
C ALA A 241 -17.86 -12.81 -11.17
N ALA A 242 -18.16 -14.04 -11.61
CA ALA A 242 -18.53 -14.33 -12.99
C ALA A 242 -19.97 -13.88 -13.31
N ASP A 243 -20.85 -13.87 -12.31
CA ASP A 243 -22.26 -13.53 -12.46
C ASP A 243 -22.84 -12.75 -11.27
N ALA A 244 -24.09 -12.30 -11.45
CA ALA A 244 -24.82 -11.56 -10.43
C ALA A 244 -25.20 -12.43 -9.22
N GLU A 245 -25.34 -13.75 -9.38
CA GLU A 245 -25.65 -14.64 -8.26
C GLU A 245 -24.48 -14.68 -7.28
N ASP A 246 -23.25 -14.73 -7.82
CA ASP A 246 -22.04 -14.75 -7.04
C ASP A 246 -21.85 -13.46 -6.22
N LEU A 247 -22.14 -12.33 -6.85
CA LEU A 247 -22.16 -11.01 -6.22
C LEU A 247 -23.19 -10.94 -5.10
N ILE A 248 -24.46 -11.25 -5.40
CA ILE A 248 -25.56 -11.13 -4.45
C ILE A 248 -25.40 -12.09 -3.27
N SER A 249 -24.93 -13.31 -3.50
CA SER A 249 -24.65 -14.29 -2.44
C SER A 249 -23.56 -13.79 -1.48
N SER A 250 -22.46 -13.24 -2.00
CA SER A 250 -21.37 -12.68 -1.20
C SER A 250 -21.80 -11.43 -0.43
N LEU A 251 -22.59 -10.56 -1.08
CA LEU A 251 -23.17 -9.37 -0.47
C LEU A 251 -24.10 -9.74 0.70
N CYS A 252 -25.04 -10.67 0.49
CA CYS A 252 -25.97 -11.13 1.52
C CYS A 252 -25.23 -11.78 2.71
N CYS A 253 -24.14 -12.51 2.46
CA CYS A 253 -23.32 -13.10 3.53
C CYS A 253 -22.72 -12.02 4.45
N LEU A 254 -22.12 -10.98 3.86
CA LEU A 254 -21.56 -9.84 4.60
C LEU A 254 -22.66 -9.02 5.30
N GLU A 255 -23.78 -8.79 4.61
CA GLU A 255 -24.96 -8.08 5.10
C GLU A 255 -25.61 -8.76 6.32
N GLY A 256 -25.59 -10.09 6.36
CA GLY A 256 -26.08 -10.86 7.52
C GLY A 256 -25.34 -10.55 8.81
N LEU A 257 -24.02 -10.31 8.75
CA LEU A 257 -23.22 -9.90 9.92
C LEU A 257 -23.61 -8.50 10.41
N ILE A 258 -23.87 -7.58 9.47
CA ILE A 258 -24.29 -6.21 9.76
C ILE A 258 -25.70 -6.22 10.39
N THR A 259 -26.62 -6.98 9.79
CA THR A 259 -28.00 -7.10 10.26
C THR A 259 -28.08 -7.74 11.64
N SER A 260 -27.23 -8.72 11.93
CA SER A 260 -27.11 -9.32 13.27
C SER A 260 -26.73 -8.27 14.32
N TYR A 261 -25.86 -7.32 14.00
CA TYR A 261 -25.48 -6.25 14.92
C TYR A 261 -26.67 -5.34 15.27
N TYR A 262 -27.52 -5.04 14.28
CA TYR A 262 -28.71 -4.21 14.49
C TYR A 262 -29.72 -4.87 15.43
N SER A 263 -29.88 -6.20 15.36
CA SER A 263 -30.87 -6.93 16.17
C SER A 263 -30.52 -6.97 17.67
N ASP A 264 -29.22 -6.95 18.01
CA ASP A 264 -28.73 -7.02 19.39
C ASP A 264 -28.32 -5.63 19.95
N ASN A 265 -28.60 -4.53 19.24
CA ASN A 265 -28.21 -3.15 19.58
C ASN A 265 -26.71 -3.03 19.97
N GLY A 266 -25.85 -3.84 19.37
CA GLY A 266 -24.42 -3.87 19.65
C GLY A 266 -23.98 -4.38 21.04
N ALA A 267 -24.92 -4.77 21.93
CA ALA A 267 -24.62 -5.09 23.32
C ALA A 267 -23.72 -6.34 23.51
N LYS A 268 -23.71 -7.26 22.54
CA LYS A 268 -22.94 -8.52 22.58
C LYS A 268 -21.70 -8.54 21.68
N HIS A 269 -21.38 -7.43 20.99
CA HIS A 269 -20.50 -7.46 19.81
C HIS A 269 -19.16 -6.73 19.98
N THR A 270 -18.73 -6.38 21.20
CA THR A 270 -17.45 -5.67 21.40
C THR A 270 -16.25 -6.46 20.87
N ALA A 271 -16.26 -7.79 21.04
CA ALA A 271 -15.27 -8.72 20.48
C ALA A 271 -15.36 -8.87 18.95
N LEU A 272 -16.47 -8.46 18.34
CA LEU A 272 -16.76 -8.58 16.91
C LEU A 272 -16.62 -7.26 16.14
N HIS A 273 -16.28 -6.16 16.81
CA HIS A 273 -16.12 -4.85 16.15
C HIS A 273 -15.13 -4.89 14.98
N GLY A 274 -14.01 -5.62 15.10
CA GLY A 274 -13.05 -5.77 14.01
C GLY A 274 -13.65 -6.49 12.79
N LEU A 275 -14.40 -7.57 13.04
CA LEU A 275 -15.10 -8.30 11.99
C LEU A 275 -16.16 -7.44 11.30
N LEU A 276 -16.95 -6.70 12.07
CA LEU A 276 -17.97 -5.79 11.53
C LEU A 276 -17.36 -4.67 10.69
N CYS A 277 -16.18 -4.15 11.05
CA CYS A 277 -15.46 -3.19 10.21
C CYS A 277 -15.14 -3.79 8.84
N CYS A 278 -14.49 -4.95 8.80
CA CYS A 278 -14.16 -5.63 7.55
C CYS A 278 -15.41 -5.99 6.75
N ALA A 279 -16.48 -6.44 7.42
CA ALA A 279 -17.74 -6.80 6.76
C ALA A 279 -18.41 -5.59 6.12
N ILE A 280 -18.53 -4.46 6.83
CA ILE A 280 -19.13 -3.22 6.30
C ILE A 280 -18.32 -2.65 5.15
N GLN A 281 -16.98 -2.62 5.28
CA GLN A 281 -16.12 -2.09 4.21
C GLN A 281 -16.16 -2.98 2.95
N SER A 282 -16.22 -4.29 3.12
CA SER A 282 -16.35 -5.26 2.03
C SER A 282 -17.74 -5.22 1.40
N TRP A 283 -18.78 -5.10 2.21
CA TRP A 283 -20.17 -4.92 1.74
C TRP A 283 -20.30 -3.62 0.95
N ALA A 284 -19.79 -2.51 1.47
CA ALA A 284 -19.74 -1.22 0.79
C ALA A 284 -18.98 -1.30 -0.55
N LEU A 285 -17.85 -2.03 -0.61
CA LEU A 285 -17.15 -2.27 -1.87
C LEU A 285 -18.06 -2.99 -2.89
N LEU A 286 -18.76 -4.04 -2.49
CA LEU A 286 -19.64 -4.79 -3.39
C LEU A 286 -20.88 -3.99 -3.84
N LEU A 287 -21.38 -3.07 -3.01
CA LEU A 287 -22.45 -2.16 -3.41
C LEU A 287 -22.07 -1.29 -4.61
N THR A 288 -20.78 -0.95 -4.77
CA THR A 288 -20.32 -0.15 -5.93
C THR A 288 -20.53 -0.82 -7.28
N MET A 289 -20.77 -2.14 -7.30
CA MET A 289 -21.00 -2.94 -8.50
C MET A 289 -22.44 -3.48 -8.59
N CYS A 290 -23.32 -3.11 -7.64
CA CYS A 290 -24.66 -3.67 -7.58
C CYS A 290 -25.62 -2.99 -8.57
N PRO A 291 -26.59 -3.73 -9.12
CA PRO A 291 -27.63 -3.13 -9.95
C PRO A 291 -28.54 -2.20 -9.13
N ALA A 292 -29.11 -1.20 -9.80
CA ALA A 292 -29.98 -0.19 -9.21
C ALA A 292 -31.09 -0.77 -8.30
N SER A 293 -31.74 -1.85 -8.75
CA SER A 293 -32.82 -2.52 -8.00
C SER A 293 -32.36 -3.11 -6.66
N ARG A 294 -31.09 -3.51 -6.55
CA ARG A 294 -30.51 -3.97 -5.28
C ARG A 294 -30.17 -2.78 -4.38
N ILE A 295 -29.62 -1.70 -4.96
CA ILE A 295 -29.29 -0.49 -4.22
C ILE A 295 -30.54 0.11 -3.56
N GLN A 296 -31.66 0.20 -4.27
CA GLN A 296 -32.92 0.70 -3.70
C GLN A 296 -33.33 -0.08 -2.43
N LYS A 297 -33.30 -1.41 -2.48
CA LYS A 297 -33.61 -2.26 -1.31
C LYS A 297 -32.64 -2.05 -0.16
N VAL A 298 -31.36 -1.85 -0.47
CA VAL A 298 -30.31 -1.58 0.51
C VAL A 298 -30.54 -0.23 1.19
N LEU A 299 -30.88 0.81 0.43
CA LEU A 299 -31.20 2.14 0.96
C LEU A 299 -32.37 2.05 1.94
N GLU A 300 -33.48 1.42 1.54
CA GLU A 300 -34.67 1.22 2.38
C GLU A 300 -34.37 0.44 3.68
N SER A 301 -33.52 -0.60 3.59
CA SER A 301 -33.27 -1.50 4.72
C SER A 301 -32.19 -1.01 5.68
N HIS A 302 -31.17 -0.30 5.18
CA HIS A 302 -29.97 0.04 5.95
C HIS A 302 -29.89 1.51 6.35
N LEU A 303 -30.40 2.47 5.56
CA LEU A 303 -30.30 3.89 5.93
C LEU A 303 -30.94 4.21 7.30
N PRO A 304 -32.08 3.63 7.68
CA PRO A 304 -32.66 3.87 9.01
C PRO A 304 -31.86 3.25 10.17
N ARG A 305 -30.99 2.27 9.91
CA ARG A 305 -30.35 1.43 10.95
C ARG A 305 -28.85 1.68 11.09
N LEU A 306 -28.17 1.94 9.98
CA LEU A 306 -26.72 2.17 9.92
C LEU A 306 -26.27 3.37 10.78
N PRO A 307 -27.03 4.49 10.90
CA PRO A 307 -26.70 5.58 11.82
C PRO A 307 -26.53 5.14 13.28
N GLY A 308 -27.23 4.09 13.73
CA GLY A 308 -27.06 3.54 15.07
C GLY A 308 -25.63 3.07 15.37
N MET A 309 -24.89 2.66 14.34
CA MET A 309 -23.48 2.23 14.47
C MET A 309 -22.52 3.40 14.75
N LEU A 310 -22.93 4.64 14.45
CA LEU A 310 -22.16 5.85 14.77
C LEU A 310 -22.03 6.09 16.28
N SER A 311 -22.87 5.45 17.09
CA SER A 311 -22.83 5.50 18.56
C SER A 311 -21.96 4.40 19.19
N SER A 312 -21.34 3.51 18.38
CA SER A 312 -20.43 2.47 18.90
C SER A 312 -19.28 3.07 19.70
N GLU A 313 -18.74 2.33 20.68
CA GLU A 313 -17.51 2.70 21.38
C GLU A 313 -16.25 2.61 20.50
N ASN A 314 -16.28 1.76 19.46
CA ASN A 314 -15.13 1.51 18.59
C ASN A 314 -15.00 2.58 17.50
N VAL A 315 -13.85 3.27 17.46
CA VAL A 315 -13.59 4.35 16.50
C VAL A 315 -13.62 3.86 15.05
N ASN A 316 -13.04 2.69 14.77
CA ASN A 316 -12.97 2.15 13.42
C ASN A 316 -14.36 1.75 12.91
N LEU A 317 -15.21 1.22 13.78
CA LEU A 317 -16.58 0.86 13.40
C LEU A 317 -17.42 2.11 13.07
N ARG A 318 -17.29 3.17 13.88
CA ARG A 318 -17.90 4.46 13.57
C ARG A 318 -17.44 5.00 12.22
N ILE A 319 -16.12 4.98 11.97
CA ILE A 319 -15.53 5.43 10.70
C ILE A 319 -16.09 4.62 9.53
N ALA A 320 -16.07 3.28 9.61
CA ALA A 320 -16.57 2.41 8.54
C ALA A 320 -18.06 2.65 8.26
N ALA A 321 -18.89 2.84 9.30
CA ALA A 321 -20.29 3.17 9.15
C ALA A 321 -20.50 4.56 8.52
N GLY A 322 -19.73 5.57 8.92
CA GLY A 322 -19.80 6.93 8.36
C GLY A 322 -19.40 6.98 6.88
N GLU A 323 -18.31 6.32 6.51
CA GLU A 323 -17.89 6.22 5.10
C GLU A 323 -18.94 5.46 4.27
N SER A 324 -19.55 4.41 4.84
CA SER A 324 -20.60 3.64 4.15
C SER A 324 -21.89 4.43 4.01
N LEU A 325 -22.25 5.27 4.99
CA LEU A 325 -23.36 6.20 4.86
C LEU A 325 -23.13 7.19 3.72
N ALA A 326 -21.94 7.79 3.63
CA ALA A 326 -21.63 8.68 2.52
C ALA A 326 -21.72 7.98 1.15
N LEU A 327 -21.23 6.73 1.06
CA LEU A 327 -21.41 5.90 -0.12
C LEU A 327 -22.89 5.63 -0.44
N LEU A 328 -23.73 5.32 0.55
CA LEU A 328 -25.16 5.10 0.32
C LEU A 328 -25.87 6.37 -0.18
N TYR A 329 -25.51 7.55 0.34
CA TYR A 329 -26.02 8.82 -0.18
C TYR A 329 -25.57 9.05 -1.63
N GLU A 330 -24.32 8.72 -1.97
CA GLU A 330 -23.84 8.79 -3.35
C GLU A 330 -24.64 7.88 -4.27
N LEU A 331 -24.76 6.61 -3.92
CA LEU A 331 -25.51 5.63 -4.70
C LEU A 331 -27.01 5.98 -4.79
N GLY A 332 -27.58 6.57 -3.74
CA GLY A 332 -28.97 7.06 -3.76
C GLY A 332 -29.16 8.22 -4.74
N ARG A 333 -28.25 9.20 -4.72
CA ARG A 333 -28.26 10.35 -5.64
C ARG A 333 -28.00 9.94 -7.10
N ASP A 334 -27.20 8.90 -7.31
CA ASP A 334 -26.98 8.32 -8.65
C ASP A 334 -28.25 7.64 -9.20
N LEU A 335 -29.15 7.15 -8.33
CA LEU A 335 -30.45 6.59 -8.74
C LEU A 335 -31.52 7.66 -8.94
N GLU A 336 -31.57 8.66 -8.05
CA GLU A 336 -32.55 9.73 -8.05
C GLU A 336 -31.87 11.04 -7.65
N GLU A 337 -31.82 12.02 -8.56
CA GLU A 337 -31.10 13.28 -8.34
C GLU A 337 -31.59 14.04 -7.09
N ASP A 338 -32.90 13.98 -6.83
CA ASP A 338 -33.56 14.59 -5.67
C ASP A 338 -33.62 13.65 -4.45
N PHE A 339 -32.74 12.63 -4.39
CA PHE A 339 -32.70 11.67 -3.29
C PHE A 339 -32.66 12.36 -1.92
N PHE A 340 -33.69 12.09 -1.12
CA PHE A 340 -33.87 12.69 0.20
C PHE A 340 -34.14 11.61 1.25
N TYR A 341 -33.46 11.74 2.39
CA TYR A 341 -33.69 10.88 3.56
C TYR A 341 -34.30 11.70 4.70
N GLU A 342 -35.44 11.25 5.22
CA GLU A 342 -36.24 12.02 6.20
C GLU A 342 -35.45 12.41 7.46
N ASP A 343 -34.61 11.52 8.00
CA ASP A 343 -33.84 11.79 9.22
C ASP A 343 -32.45 12.42 8.95
N THR A 344 -32.24 13.05 7.78
CA THR A 344 -30.95 13.66 7.44
C THR A 344 -30.50 14.69 8.49
N ASP A 345 -31.41 15.52 9.01
CA ASP A 345 -31.08 16.51 10.03
C ASP A 345 -30.55 15.89 11.33
N ALA A 346 -31.22 14.82 11.82
CA ALA A 346 -30.80 14.10 13.01
C ALA A 346 -29.45 13.39 12.80
N LEU A 347 -29.22 12.87 11.59
CA LEU A 347 -27.94 12.31 11.20
C LEU A 347 -26.83 13.39 11.20
N CYS A 348 -27.07 14.55 10.61
CA CYS A 348 -26.11 15.67 10.57
C CYS A 348 -25.71 16.14 11.98
N VAL A 349 -26.64 16.19 12.94
CA VAL A 349 -26.31 16.48 14.34
C VAL A 349 -25.31 15.46 14.91
N THR A 350 -25.53 14.17 14.65
CA THR A 350 -24.66 13.08 15.09
C THR A 350 -23.27 13.16 14.43
N LEU A 351 -23.23 13.38 13.12
CA LEU A 351 -21.99 13.53 12.36
C LEU A 351 -21.18 14.73 12.81
N LYS A 352 -21.84 15.86 13.08
CA LYS A 352 -21.20 17.09 13.60
C LYS A 352 -20.57 16.89 14.98
N ALA A 353 -21.21 16.11 15.85
CA ALA A 353 -20.63 15.75 17.15
C ALA A 353 -19.35 14.90 16.98
N LEU A 354 -19.34 13.96 16.02
CA LEU A 354 -18.17 13.12 15.74
C LEU A 354 -17.03 13.87 15.03
N ALA A 355 -17.38 14.85 14.18
CA ALA A 355 -16.45 15.74 13.48
C ALA A 355 -15.73 16.73 14.43
N THR A 356 -16.36 17.06 15.55
CA THR A 356 -15.83 17.99 16.57
C THR A 356 -15.34 17.28 17.85
N ASP A 357 -15.38 15.95 17.87
CA ASP A 357 -15.09 15.12 19.05
C ASP A 357 -13.78 15.50 19.75
N SER A 358 -13.91 15.88 21.02
CA SER A 358 -12.82 16.32 21.89
C SER A 358 -12.47 15.31 22.98
N ASN A 359 -13.10 14.13 23.00
CA ASN A 359 -12.99 13.15 24.09
C ASN A 359 -11.54 12.69 24.32
N LYS A 360 -10.90 13.25 25.36
CA LYS A 360 -9.46 13.10 25.65
C LYS A 360 -9.06 11.67 26.01
N TYR A 361 -9.99 10.81 26.41
CA TYR A 361 -9.73 9.40 26.75
C TYR A 361 -9.38 8.53 25.54
N ARG A 362 -9.69 8.99 24.31
CA ARG A 362 -9.31 8.29 23.06
C ARG A 362 -7.84 8.54 22.68
N ALA A 363 -7.27 7.75 21.78
CA ALA A 363 -5.94 8.04 21.26
C ALA A 363 -5.95 9.32 20.39
N LYS A 364 -4.86 10.11 20.44
CA LYS A 364 -4.76 11.37 19.68
C LYS A 364 -4.83 11.14 18.16
N THR A 365 -4.20 10.06 17.68
CA THR A 365 -4.22 9.63 16.27
C THR A 365 -5.64 9.33 15.81
N ASP A 366 -6.37 8.57 16.61
CA ASP A 366 -7.70 8.07 16.27
C ASP A 366 -8.71 9.20 16.24
N ARG A 367 -8.67 10.11 17.22
CA ARG A 367 -9.46 11.34 17.18
C ARG A 367 -9.19 12.18 15.94
N ARG A 368 -7.91 12.32 15.54
CA ARG A 368 -7.55 13.11 14.36
C ARG A 368 -8.11 12.48 13.10
N LYS A 369 -7.98 11.15 12.94
CA LYS A 369 -8.52 10.39 11.81
C LYS A 369 -10.04 10.50 11.76
N GLN A 370 -10.73 10.19 12.87
CA GLN A 370 -12.18 10.29 13.00
C GLN A 370 -12.68 11.67 12.61
N ARG A 371 -12.15 12.75 13.22
CA ARG A 371 -12.62 14.11 12.91
C ARG A 371 -12.38 14.51 11.45
N SER A 372 -11.31 14.01 10.82
CA SER A 372 -11.10 14.28 9.40
C SER A 372 -12.22 13.65 8.58
N ILE A 373 -12.43 12.35 8.74
CA ILE A 373 -13.40 11.58 7.96
C ILE A 373 -14.81 12.11 8.19
N PHE A 374 -15.20 12.38 9.45
CA PHE A 374 -16.55 12.88 9.74
C PHE A 374 -16.79 14.33 9.29
N ARG A 375 -15.75 15.15 9.12
CA ARG A 375 -15.92 16.44 8.43
C ARG A 375 -16.20 16.23 6.95
N ASP A 376 -15.49 15.31 6.31
CA ASP A 376 -15.66 15.02 4.89
C ASP A 376 -17.04 14.38 4.62
N VAL A 377 -17.47 13.44 5.47
CA VAL A 377 -18.80 12.81 5.42
C VAL A 377 -19.92 13.83 5.67
N LEU A 378 -19.80 14.66 6.72
CA LEU A 378 -20.80 15.67 7.04
C LEU A 378 -20.95 16.66 5.89
N HIS A 379 -19.82 17.17 5.37
CA HIS A 379 -19.82 18.10 4.25
C HIS A 379 -20.49 17.48 3.03
N TYR A 380 -20.15 16.24 2.67
CA TYR A 380 -20.75 15.56 1.52
C TYR A 380 -22.27 15.34 1.65
N ILE A 381 -22.75 15.03 2.86
CA ILE A 381 -24.18 14.84 3.09
C ILE A 381 -24.91 16.19 3.00
N GLU A 382 -24.34 17.28 3.52
CA GLU A 382 -24.94 18.62 3.51
C GLU A 382 -24.89 19.33 2.15
N SER A 383 -23.76 19.26 1.43
CA SER A 383 -23.54 20.04 0.19
C SER A 383 -23.57 19.21 -1.10
N SER A 384 -23.62 17.88 -1.00
CA SER A 384 -23.44 16.96 -2.14
C SER A 384 -22.08 17.08 -2.84
N GLU A 385 -21.10 17.77 -2.25
CA GLU A 385 -19.76 17.94 -2.81
C GLU A 385 -18.76 16.97 -2.18
N CYS A 386 -18.11 16.15 -3.02
CA CYS A 386 -17.04 15.28 -2.57
C CYS A 386 -15.69 16.01 -2.62
N GLN A 387 -14.92 15.94 -1.53
CA GLN A 387 -13.55 16.46 -1.52
C GLN A 387 -12.63 15.57 -2.37
N GLU A 388 -12.06 16.14 -3.42
CA GLU A 388 -11.13 15.44 -4.31
C GLU A 388 -9.78 15.18 -3.61
N GLU A 389 -9.34 13.91 -3.60
CA GLU A 389 -8.00 13.52 -3.16
C GLU A 389 -7.14 13.12 -4.37
N THR A 390 -5.93 13.68 -4.48
CA THR A 390 -5.00 13.35 -5.57
C THR A 390 -4.02 12.25 -5.16
N ILE A 391 -3.99 11.13 -5.89
CA ILE A 391 -3.04 10.03 -5.71
C ILE A 391 -2.01 10.05 -6.85
N LYS A 392 -0.76 10.41 -6.51
CA LYS A 392 0.35 10.45 -7.47
C LYS A 392 1.15 9.15 -7.47
N PHE A 393 1.39 8.57 -8.64
CA PHE A 393 2.21 7.37 -8.84
C PHE A 393 2.97 7.47 -10.17
N GLY A 394 4.28 7.23 -10.12
CA GLY A 394 5.15 7.46 -11.29
C GLY A 394 5.06 8.91 -11.78
N LEU A 395 4.54 9.08 -12.99
CA LEU A 395 4.30 10.38 -13.63
C LEU A 395 2.81 10.70 -13.76
N GLU A 396 1.96 9.82 -13.26
CA GLU A 396 0.53 9.87 -13.41
C GLU A 396 -0.11 10.30 -12.09
N VAL A 397 -1.32 10.81 -12.20
CA VAL A 397 -2.15 11.22 -11.06
C VAL A 397 -3.53 10.62 -11.29
N MET A 398 -4.05 9.94 -10.28
CA MET A 398 -5.44 9.53 -10.20
C MET A 398 -6.15 10.44 -9.20
N TYR A 399 -7.33 10.88 -9.57
CA TYR A 399 -8.23 11.65 -8.71
C TYR A 399 -9.21 10.70 -8.03
N VAL A 400 -9.40 10.90 -6.72
CA VAL A 400 -10.42 10.22 -5.94
C VAL A 400 -11.45 11.26 -5.57
N ASP A 401 -12.45 11.36 -6.43
CA ASP A 401 -13.48 12.39 -6.54
C ASP A 401 -14.87 11.90 -6.11
N SER A 402 -15.04 10.61 -5.79
CA SER A 402 -16.29 10.03 -5.32
C SER A 402 -16.07 9.03 -4.17
N TRP A 403 -17.12 8.75 -3.39
CA TRP A 403 -17.11 7.74 -2.33
C TRP A 403 -17.04 6.33 -2.87
N VAL A 404 -17.65 6.05 -4.03
CA VAL A 404 -17.45 4.81 -4.79
C VAL A 404 -15.96 4.62 -5.05
N ARG A 405 -15.31 5.60 -5.68
CA ARG A 405 -13.89 5.52 -6.04
C ARG A 405 -12.99 5.47 -4.82
N ARG A 406 -13.33 6.20 -3.74
CA ARG A 406 -12.62 6.21 -2.47
C ARG A 406 -12.69 4.85 -1.77
N ARG A 407 -13.86 4.20 -1.74
CA ARG A 407 -14.03 2.87 -1.14
C ARG A 407 -13.25 1.83 -1.94
N THR A 408 -13.36 1.86 -3.27
CA THR A 408 -12.61 0.96 -4.17
C THR A 408 -11.10 1.11 -3.93
N TYR A 409 -10.56 2.32 -4.02
CA TYR A 409 -9.13 2.57 -3.77
C TYR A 409 -8.67 2.15 -2.38
N SER A 410 -9.47 2.44 -1.34
CA SER A 410 -9.14 2.06 0.04
C SER A 410 -9.03 0.55 0.19
N SER A 411 -9.92 -0.22 -0.41
CA SER A 411 -9.88 -1.69 -0.36
C SER A 411 -8.62 -2.27 -1.02
N PHE A 412 -8.21 -1.76 -2.19
CA PHE A 412 -6.94 -2.17 -2.80
C PHE A 412 -5.73 -1.73 -1.98
N LYS A 413 -5.75 -0.51 -1.44
CA LYS A 413 -4.65 0.03 -0.61
C LYS A 413 -4.46 -0.73 0.69
N GLU A 414 -5.54 -1.19 1.32
CA GLU A 414 -5.50 -2.00 2.55
C GLU A 414 -4.77 -3.34 2.33
N VAL A 415 -4.96 -3.97 1.17
CA VAL A 415 -4.36 -5.27 0.83
C VAL A 415 -2.96 -5.14 0.23
N LEU A 416 -2.76 -4.18 -0.69
CA LEU A 416 -1.47 -3.96 -1.37
C LEU A 416 -0.47 -3.15 -0.52
N GLY A 417 -0.94 -2.41 0.47
CA GLY A 417 -0.10 -1.61 1.35
C GLY A 417 0.79 -0.62 0.58
N SER A 418 2.09 -0.68 0.80
CA SER A 418 3.06 0.21 0.13
C SER A 418 3.19 -0.03 -1.37
N GLY A 419 2.82 -1.22 -1.86
CA GLY A 419 2.92 -1.56 -3.28
C GLY A 419 1.76 -1.06 -4.13
N VAL A 420 0.70 -0.49 -3.54
CA VAL A 420 -0.47 0.01 -4.29
C VAL A 420 -0.09 0.95 -5.44
N ARG A 421 0.92 1.80 -5.26
CA ARG A 421 1.39 2.73 -6.31
C ARG A 421 2.05 2.02 -7.48
N TYR A 422 2.76 0.93 -7.21
CA TYR A 422 3.38 0.11 -8.25
C TYR A 422 2.29 -0.61 -9.06
N HIS A 423 1.29 -1.19 -8.38
CA HIS A 423 0.16 -1.83 -9.05
C HIS A 423 -0.71 -0.83 -9.82
N LEU A 424 -0.98 0.37 -9.31
CA LEU A 424 -1.66 1.42 -10.09
C LEU A 424 -0.90 1.77 -11.38
N GLN A 425 0.43 1.71 -11.35
CA GLN A 425 1.24 2.05 -12.52
C GLN A 425 1.28 0.93 -13.57
N TYR A 426 1.32 -0.35 -13.15
CA TYR A 426 1.65 -1.45 -14.05
C TYR A 426 0.66 -2.63 -14.07
N ASN A 427 -0.21 -2.76 -13.06
CA ASN A 427 -1.15 -3.89 -13.01
C ASN A 427 -2.38 -3.56 -13.87
N GLU A 428 -2.55 -4.30 -14.96
CA GLU A 428 -3.66 -4.15 -15.91
C GLU A 428 -5.02 -4.15 -15.20
N VAL A 429 -5.24 -5.04 -14.24
CA VAL A 429 -6.49 -5.11 -13.46
C VAL A 429 -6.81 -3.80 -12.76
N LEU A 430 -5.84 -3.21 -12.06
CA LEU A 430 -6.06 -1.92 -11.38
C LEU A 430 -6.20 -0.77 -12.38
N ARG A 431 -5.48 -0.84 -13.50
CA ARG A 431 -5.58 0.20 -14.53
C ARG A 431 -6.94 0.19 -15.20
N ASP A 432 -7.55 -0.97 -15.40
CA ASP A 432 -8.90 -1.09 -15.93
C ASP A 432 -9.94 -0.60 -14.91
N ILE A 433 -9.85 -1.08 -13.66
CA ILE A 433 -10.76 -0.68 -12.57
C ILE A 433 -10.78 0.83 -12.36
N PHE A 434 -9.63 1.50 -12.42
CA PHE A 434 -9.53 2.94 -12.24
C PHE A 434 -9.52 3.74 -13.55
N SER A 435 -9.72 3.07 -14.69
CA SER A 435 -9.73 3.65 -16.03
C SER A 435 -8.50 4.53 -16.33
N LEU A 436 -7.32 4.02 -15.97
CA LEU A 436 -6.03 4.71 -16.12
C LEU A 436 -5.42 4.55 -17.52
N GLY A 437 -6.00 3.71 -18.39
CA GLY A 437 -5.45 3.38 -19.70
C GLY A 437 -4.20 2.50 -19.62
N ALA A 438 -3.46 2.34 -20.73
CA ALA A 438 -2.27 1.51 -20.76
C ALA A 438 -1.12 2.07 -19.89
N PRO A 439 -0.26 1.22 -19.30
CA PRO A 439 0.91 1.68 -18.56
C PRO A 439 1.80 2.61 -19.39
N LEU A 440 2.18 3.76 -18.82
CA LEU A 440 3.15 4.65 -19.47
C LEU A 440 4.54 4.01 -19.42
N VAL A 441 4.90 3.29 -20.47
CA VAL A 441 6.26 2.77 -20.68
C VAL A 441 7.12 3.91 -21.22
N LEU A 442 7.90 4.53 -20.34
CA LEU A 442 8.89 5.51 -20.76
C LEU A 442 10.23 4.84 -21.05
N ASP A 443 10.83 5.25 -22.16
CA ASP A 443 12.24 4.99 -22.40
C ASP A 443 13.13 5.77 -21.40
N ALA A 444 14.37 5.32 -21.23
CA ALA A 444 15.32 5.94 -20.31
C ALA A 444 15.60 7.43 -20.63
N ALA A 445 15.26 7.89 -21.84
CA ALA A 445 15.40 9.27 -22.28
C ALA A 445 14.28 10.17 -21.72
N ALA A 446 13.02 9.74 -21.77
CA ALA A 446 11.89 10.50 -21.23
C ALA A 446 11.94 10.63 -19.69
N ILE A 447 12.45 9.61 -18.98
CA ILE A 447 12.70 9.68 -17.53
C ILE A 447 13.78 10.73 -17.19
N LYS A 448 14.81 10.88 -18.04
CA LYS A 448 15.82 11.93 -17.88
C LYS A 448 15.26 13.32 -18.19
N ALA A 449 14.46 13.46 -19.24
CA ALA A 449 13.80 14.72 -19.60
C ALA A 449 12.91 15.24 -18.46
N ASN A 450 12.15 14.37 -17.79
CA ASN A 450 11.32 14.77 -16.64
C ASN A 450 12.10 15.11 -15.37
N LYS A 451 13.32 14.56 -15.19
CA LYS A 451 14.22 14.99 -14.11
C LYS A 451 14.85 16.35 -14.41
N ILE A 452 15.17 16.62 -15.68
CA ILE A 452 15.73 17.91 -16.12
C ILE A 452 14.68 19.02 -15.97
N SER A 453 13.44 18.79 -16.42
CA SER A 453 12.35 19.78 -16.31
C SER A 453 12.00 20.13 -14.86
N ARG A 454 12.13 19.17 -13.92
CA ARG A 454 11.90 19.42 -12.49
C ARG A 454 13.03 20.22 -11.84
N VAL A 455 14.27 20.03 -12.28
CA VAL A 455 15.42 20.85 -11.84
C VAL A 455 15.32 22.27 -12.43
N GLU A 456 14.86 22.41 -13.67
CA GLU A 456 14.61 23.71 -14.30
C GLU A 456 13.45 24.44 -13.64
N LYS A 457 12.31 23.79 -13.36
CA LYS A 457 11.20 24.39 -12.61
C LYS A 457 11.58 24.82 -11.19
N VAL A 458 12.45 24.08 -10.49
CA VAL A 458 12.97 24.48 -9.18
C VAL A 458 13.97 25.63 -9.30
N ARG A 459 14.75 25.70 -10.38
CA ARG A 459 15.66 26.82 -10.67
C ARG A 459 14.91 28.09 -11.04
N GLU A 460 13.86 28.00 -11.85
CA GLU A 460 12.99 29.13 -12.20
C GLU A 460 12.20 29.64 -10.99
N ALA A 461 11.67 28.74 -10.15
CA ALA A 461 11.02 29.12 -8.89
C ALA A 461 11.99 29.77 -7.90
N ALA A 462 13.23 29.29 -7.78
CA ALA A 462 14.25 29.90 -6.93
C ALA A 462 14.75 31.26 -7.46
N CYS A 463 14.64 31.52 -8.76
CA CYS A 463 14.94 32.83 -9.36
C CYS A 463 13.79 33.83 -9.23
N LEU A 464 12.55 33.38 -8.96
CA LEU A 464 11.37 34.24 -8.82
C LEU A 464 11.03 34.62 -7.37
N GLU A 465 11.65 33.99 -6.36
CA GLU A 465 11.41 34.28 -4.93
C GLU A 465 12.37 35.30 -4.27
N PHE A 466 13.24 35.98 -5.03
CA PHE A 466 14.04 37.09 -4.50
C PHE A 466 13.98 38.37 -5.36
N PRO A 467 12.86 39.10 -5.32
CA PRO A 467 12.91 40.55 -5.35
C PRO A 467 12.44 41.12 -3.99
N CYS A 468 13.35 41.79 -3.30
CA CYS A 468 13.11 42.81 -2.27
C CYS A 468 12.45 42.37 -0.94
N LEU A 469 13.26 41.81 -0.04
CA LEU A 469 13.08 41.94 1.42
C LEU A 469 14.19 42.84 1.99
N ASP A 470 14.23 44.09 1.56
CA ASP A 470 15.00 45.14 2.25
C ASP A 470 14.22 46.46 2.31
N SER A 471 13.06 46.41 2.98
CA SER A 471 12.35 47.63 3.41
C SER A 471 11.31 47.29 4.46
N ARG A 472 11.75 46.90 5.67
CA ARG A 472 10.98 46.94 6.93
C ARG A 472 11.88 46.56 8.12
N ARG A 473 12.97 47.33 8.34
CA ARG A 473 13.55 47.49 9.67
C ARG A 473 13.02 48.80 10.24
N SER A 474 12.25 48.69 11.32
CA SER A 474 11.76 49.81 12.13
C SER A 474 12.95 50.63 12.68
N PRO A 475 12.96 51.97 12.59
CA PRO A 475 14.02 52.82 13.12
C PRO A 475 13.63 53.34 14.50
N TYR A 476 13.93 52.59 15.57
CA TYR A 476 13.89 53.15 16.93
C TYR A 476 14.94 52.46 17.80
N TRP A 477 16.19 52.92 17.70
CA TRP A 477 17.16 52.94 18.78
C TRP A 477 18.15 54.09 18.53
N HIS A 478 18.31 54.97 19.53
CA HIS A 478 19.14 56.18 19.63
C HIS A 478 18.49 57.53 19.31
N GLN A 479 17.74 58.07 20.27
CA GLN A 479 18.08 59.32 20.98
C GLN A 479 17.15 59.51 22.19
N TRP A 480 17.77 59.86 23.33
CA TRP A 480 17.27 59.96 24.72
C TRP A 480 17.38 58.70 25.58
#